data_AF-A0A667HMT4-F1
#
_entry.id   AF-A0A667HMT4-F1
#
_cell.length_a   1.000
_cell.length_b   1.000
_cell.length_c   1.000
_cell.angle_alpha   90.00
_cell.angle_beta   90.00
_cell.angle_gamma   90.00
#
_symmetry.space_group_name_H-M   'P 1'
#
loop_
_entity.id
_entity.type
_entity.pdbx_description
1 polymer ?
#
loop_
_entity_poly.entity_id
_entity_poly.type
_entity_poly.pdbx_seq_one_letter_code
_entity_poly.pdbx_strand_id
1 'polypeptide(L)'
;TKQQTRVIKRNAFSPRWNETFTFIIQVPELALMRFVVESQGLITGNEFLGQYTLPVLSMNKGYRRVPLFSKMGESLEPASLFIYVWYVR
;
A
#
# COMPACT_ATOMS: atom_id res chain seq x y z
N THR A 1 3.84 -10.16 8.31
CA THR A 1 3.91 -11.03 7.12
C THR A 1 3.47 -10.24 5.90
N LYS A 2 4.07 -10.44 4.72
CA LYS A 2 3.62 -9.76 3.48
C LYS A 2 2.22 -10.29 3.09
N GLN A 3 1.35 -9.39 2.63
CA GLN A 3 0.07 -9.70 2.00
C GLN A 3 0.00 -8.96 0.66
N GLN A 4 -0.75 -9.49 -0.30
CA GLN A 4 -0.88 -8.90 -1.62
C GLN A 4 -2.31 -9.04 -2.12
N THR A 5 -2.79 -8.03 -2.82
CA THR A 5 -4.10 -8.07 -3.47
C THR A 5 -4.04 -8.90 -4.75
N ARG A 6 -5.21 -9.18 -5.34
CA ARG A 6 -5.23 -9.67 -6.73
C ARG A 6 -4.74 -8.60 -7.71
N VAL A 7 -4.31 -9.05 -8.88
CA VAL A 7 -3.90 -8.16 -9.98
C VAL A 7 -5.15 -7.68 -10.73
N ILE A 8 -5.27 -6.37 -10.93
CA ILE A 8 -6.30 -5.76 -11.78
C ILE A 8 -5.70 -5.52 -13.17
N LYS A 9 -6.17 -6.26 -14.17
CA LYS A 9 -5.66 -6.15 -15.55
C LYS A 9 -6.30 -4.95 -16.25
N ARG A 10 -5.52 -4.30 -17.12
CA ARG A 10 -5.98 -3.24 -18.05
C ARG A 10 -6.67 -2.03 -17.38
N ASN A 11 -6.35 -1.71 -16.13
CA ASN A 11 -6.82 -0.49 -15.46
C ASN A 11 -5.73 0.09 -14.55
N ALA A 12 -4.95 1.01 -15.10
CA ALA A 12 -3.91 1.74 -14.35
C ALA A 12 -4.42 3.06 -13.74
N PHE A 13 -5.53 3.60 -14.23
CA PHE A 13 -5.99 4.94 -13.83
C PHE A 13 -6.78 4.93 -12.52
N SER A 14 -7.66 3.93 -12.33
CA SER A 14 -8.50 3.83 -11.13
C SER A 14 -8.79 2.37 -10.75
N PRO A 15 -7.75 1.55 -10.48
CA PRO A 15 -7.94 0.18 -10.03
C PRO A 15 -8.73 0.13 -8.70
N ARG A 16 -9.61 -0.86 -8.58
CA ARG A 16 -10.40 -1.11 -7.35
C ARG A 16 -10.21 -2.56 -6.92
N TRP A 17 -9.63 -2.74 -5.75
CA TRP A 17 -9.40 -4.07 -5.19
C TRP A 17 -10.55 -4.53 -4.29
N ASN A 18 -11.01 -3.64 -3.40
CA ASN A 18 -12.00 -3.93 -2.35
C ASN A 18 -11.61 -5.16 -1.51
N GLU A 19 -10.32 -5.25 -1.16
CA GLU A 19 -9.76 -6.32 -0.34
C GLU A 19 -9.37 -5.77 1.03
N THR A 20 -9.46 -6.62 2.05
CA THR A 20 -9.13 -6.27 3.44
C THR A 20 -8.07 -7.23 3.95
N PHE A 21 -7.04 -6.67 4.60
CA PHE A 21 -6.01 -7.44 5.29
C PHE A 21 -6.05 -7.15 6.78
N THR A 22 -5.85 -8.21 7.57
CA THR A 22 -5.75 -8.14 9.03
C THR A 22 -4.35 -8.54 9.45
N PHE A 23 -3.73 -7.73 10.30
CA PHE A 23 -2.40 -7.98 10.84
C PHE A 23 -2.48 -7.99 12.37
N ILE A 24 -1.85 -8.98 12.99
CA ILE A 24 -1.62 -9.00 14.44
C ILE A 24 -0.21 -8.45 14.67
N ILE A 25 -0.11 -7.33 15.39
CA ILE A 25 1.16 -6.63 15.65
C ILE A 25 1.41 -6.66 17.15
N GLN A 26 2.44 -7.39 17.58
CA GLN A 26 2.74 -7.59 19.00
C GLN A 26 3.48 -6.40 19.62
N VAL A 27 4.37 -5.76 18.88
CA VAL A 27 5.19 -4.63 19.37
C VAL A 27 5.03 -3.46 18.38
N PRO A 28 3.94 -2.68 18.48
CA PRO A 28 3.63 -1.63 17.50
C PRO A 28 4.66 -0.48 17.48
N GLU A 29 5.41 -0.27 18.57
CA GLU A 29 6.47 0.73 18.68
C GLU A 29 7.64 0.47 17.72
N LEU A 30 7.83 -0.79 17.33
CA LEU A 30 8.89 -1.23 16.41
C LEU A 30 8.37 -1.56 15.00
N ALA A 31 7.07 -1.40 14.76
CA ALA A 31 6.44 -1.85 13.53
C ALA A 31 6.25 -0.72 12.51
N LEU A 32 6.53 -1.04 11.24
CA LEU A 32 6.28 -0.18 10.08
C LEU A 32 5.21 -0.83 9.19
N MET A 33 4.31 -0.02 8.65
CA MET A 33 3.44 -0.41 7.55
C MET A 33 4.04 0.08 6.25
N ARG A 34 4.21 -0.82 5.28
CA ARG A 34 4.73 -0.49 3.96
C ARG A 34 3.72 -0.91 2.88
N PHE A 35 3.30 0.06 2.09
CA PHE A 35 2.51 -0.11 0.89
C PHE A 35 3.45 -0.13 -0.31
N VAL A 36 3.28 -1.12 -1.19
CA VAL A 36 4.01 -1.23 -2.45
C VAL A 36 3.01 -1.52 -3.55
N VAL A 37 3.08 -0.74 -4.62
CA VAL A 37 2.27 -0.95 -5.84
C VAL A 37 3.18 -1.52 -6.90
N GLU A 38 2.76 -2.62 -7.51
CA GLU A 38 3.49 -3.31 -8.56
C GLU A 38 2.57 -3.56 -9.77
N SER A 39 3.15 -3.51 -10.97
CA SER A 39 2.53 -4.04 -12.18
C SER A 39 3.02 -5.47 -12.40
N GLN A 40 2.11 -6.40 -12.67
CA GLN A 40 2.49 -7.77 -12.99
C GLN A 40 3.03 -7.86 -14.42
N GLY A 41 4.34 -8.04 -14.57
CA GLY A 41 4.95 -8.37 -15.86
C GLY A 41 4.78 -9.85 -16.19
N LEU A 42 4.43 -10.16 -17.44
CA LEU A 42 4.26 -11.54 -17.90
C LEU A 42 5.59 -12.32 -17.99
N ILE A 43 6.71 -11.61 -18.19
CA ILE A 43 8.02 -12.22 -18.52
C ILE A 43 9.10 -11.77 -17.53
N THR A 44 9.12 -10.49 -17.15
CA THR A 44 10.21 -9.86 -16.39
C THR A 44 9.97 -9.82 -14.87
N GLY A 45 8.92 -10.48 -14.38
CA GLY A 45 8.47 -10.35 -12.99
C GLY A 45 7.70 -9.05 -12.73
N ASN A 46 7.37 -8.80 -11.46
CA ASN A 46 6.63 -7.62 -11.05
C ASN A 46 7.48 -6.35 -11.17
N GLU A 47 6.94 -5.33 -11.84
CA GLU A 47 7.55 -4.02 -11.96
C GLU A 47 7.06 -3.12 -10.81
N PHE A 48 7.99 -2.50 -10.09
CA PHE A 48 7.66 -1.55 -9.03
C PHE A 48 7.11 -0.25 -9.62
N LEU A 49 5.97 0.21 -9.12
CA LEU A 49 5.35 1.48 -9.53
C LEU A 49 5.47 2.57 -8.47
N GLY A 50 5.35 2.22 -7.18
CA GLY A 50 5.44 3.20 -6.11
C GLY A 50 5.35 2.59 -4.72
N GLN A 51 5.72 3.37 -3.71
CA GLN A 51 5.67 2.95 -2.31
C GLN A 51 5.28 4.06 -1.36
N TYR A 52 4.87 3.64 -0.16
CA TYR A 52 4.77 4.50 1.01
C TYR A 52 5.03 3.68 2.27
N THR A 53 5.83 4.22 3.20
CA THR A 53 6.16 3.55 4.46
C THR A 53 5.97 4.50 5.62
N LEU A 54 5.34 4.04 6.69
CA LEU A 54 5.14 4.81 7.92
C LEU A 54 5.13 3.92 9.17
N PRO A 55 5.47 4.46 10.36
CA PRO A 55 5.23 3.77 11.63
C PRO A 55 3.74 3.47 11.81
N VAL A 56 3.43 2.27 12.31
CA VAL A 56 2.01 1.87 12.49
C VAL A 56 1.28 2.77 13.48
N LEU A 57 1.99 3.30 14.48
CA LEU A 57 1.45 4.25 15.45
C LEU A 57 1.11 5.62 14.83
N SER A 58 1.67 5.94 13.66
CA SER A 58 1.34 7.16 12.90
C SER A 58 0.13 6.97 11.97
N MET A 59 -0.45 5.77 11.90
CA MET A 59 -1.63 5.50 11.08
C MET A 59 -2.92 5.98 11.75
N ASN A 60 -3.57 6.94 11.10
CA ASN A 60 -4.88 7.43 11.53
C ASN A 60 -6.01 6.50 11.03
N LYS A 61 -7.00 6.23 11.89
CA LYS A 61 -8.19 5.41 11.55
C LYS A 61 -9.09 6.09 10.49
N GLY A 62 -10.02 5.34 9.90
CA GLY A 62 -10.99 5.82 8.92
C GLY A 62 -10.48 5.76 7.48
N TYR A 63 -11.17 6.46 6.58
CA TYR A 63 -10.74 6.60 5.19
C TYR A 63 -9.52 7.49 5.07
N ARG A 64 -8.48 7.01 4.38
CA ARG A 64 -7.19 7.69 4.24
C ARG A 64 -6.68 7.60 2.80
N ARG A 65 -5.99 8.65 2.38
CA ARG A 65 -5.19 8.69 1.16
C ARG A 65 -3.75 8.36 1.51
N VAL A 66 -3.14 7.42 0.79
CA VAL A 66 -1.73 7.06 0.89
C VAL A 66 -1.01 7.59 -0.35
N PRO A 67 -0.21 8.66 -0.26
CA PRO A 67 0.55 9.17 -1.40
C PRO A 67 1.64 8.18 -1.80
N LEU A 68 1.89 8.03 -3.10
CA LEU A 68 2.93 7.12 -3.61
C LEU A 68 4.20 7.90 -3.97
N PHE A 69 5.34 7.26 -3.73
CA PHE A 69 6.68 7.76 -4.04
C PHE A 69 7.46 6.80 -4.92
N SER A 70 8.36 7.34 -5.74
CA SER A 70 9.28 6.59 -6.58
C SER A 70 10.27 5.77 -5.74
N LYS A 71 11.08 4.92 -6.39
CA LYS A 71 12.19 4.21 -5.72
C LYS A 71 13.20 5.18 -5.10
N MET A 72 13.35 6.37 -5.70
CA MET A 72 14.26 7.43 -5.24
C MET A 72 13.61 8.35 -4.20
N GLY A 73 12.36 8.10 -3.82
CA GLY A 73 11.64 8.91 -2.83
C GLY A 73 11.01 10.18 -3.40
N GLU A 74 10.94 10.32 -4.72
CA GLU A 74 10.28 11.45 -5.36
C GLU A 74 8.76 11.27 -5.32
N SER A 75 8.03 12.37 -5.13
CA SER A 75 6.57 12.34 -5.15
C SER A 75 6.06 11.91 -6.52
N LEU A 76 5.12 10.97 -6.55
CA LEU A 76 4.42 10.55 -7.77
C LEU A 76 3.03 11.17 -7.89
N GLU A 77 2.81 12.34 -7.28
CA GLU A 77 1.51 13.03 -7.38
C GLU A 77 1.02 13.14 -8.84
N PRO A 78 -0.27 12.88 -9.10
CA PRO A 78 -1.35 12.66 -8.13
C PRO A 78 -1.54 11.20 -7.67
N ALA A 79 -0.61 10.28 -7.95
CA ALA A 79 -0.75 8.86 -7.65
C ALA A 79 -0.90 8.58 -6.14
N SER A 80 -1.92 7.78 -5.78
CA SER A 80 -2.21 7.43 -4.39
C SER A 80 -3.05 6.16 -4.28
N LEU A 81 -3.04 5.54 -3.10
CA LEU A 81 -4.02 4.52 -2.72
C LEU A 81 -5.09 5.15 -1.83
N PHE A 82 -6.32 4.66 -1.96
CA PHE A 82 -7.41 4.98 -1.04
C PHE A 82 -7.73 3.76 -0.18
N ILE A 83 -7.61 3.90 1.13
CA ILE A 83 -7.74 2.80 2.09
C ILE A 83 -8.68 3.18 3.23
N TYR A 84 -9.20 2.16 3.92
CA TYR A 84 -9.85 2.32 5.22
C TYR A 84 -9.01 1.63 6.29
N VAL A 85 -8.66 2.36 7.34
CA VAL A 85 -7.83 1.86 8.44
C VAL A 85 -8.68 1.71 9.69
N TRP A 86 -8.64 0.55 10.30
CA TRP A 86 -9.23 0.32 11.62
C TRP A 86 -8.32 -0.61 12.43
N TYR A 87 -8.32 -0.40 13.74
CA TYR A 87 -7.65 -1.25 14.70
C TYR A 87 -8.28 -1.06 16.07
N VAL A 88 -8.24 -2.11 16.87
CA VAL A 88 -8.50 -2.07 18.31
C VAL A 88 -7.14 -2.10 18.99
N ARG A 89 -6.95 -1.32 20.06
CA ARG A 89 -5.73 -1.38 20.86
C ARG A 89 -5.76 -2.62 21.74
#